data_AF-A0A225WJZ1-F1
#
_entry.id   AF-A0A225WJZ1-F1
#
_cell.length_a   1.000
_cell.length_b   1.000
_cell.length_c   1.000
_cell.angle_alpha   90.00
_cell.angle_beta   90.00
_cell.angle_gamma   90.00
#
_symmetry.space_group_name_H-M   'P 1'
#
loop_
_entity.id
_entity.type
_entity.pdbx_description
1 polymer ?
#
loop_
_entity_poly.entity_id
_entity_poly.type
_entity_poly.pdbx_seq_one_letter_code
_entity_poly.pdbx_strand_id
1 'polypeptide(L)' 'MEVRCRLFVENVQPSILKAQISRLLDLERRDCKSDDVTLFDLILQHVKVQQRFHPISHDYAAKTDIKPVTLERSAK' A
#
# COMPACT_ATOMS: atom_id res chain seq x y z
N MET A 1 10.61 -17.73 -7.31
CA MET A 1 10.82 -16.37 -6.75
C MET A 1 9.61 -15.48 -6.95
N GLU A 2 8.99 -15.50 -8.12
CA GLU A 2 7.79 -14.72 -8.46
C GLU A 2 6.64 -14.78 -7.45
N VAL A 3 6.40 -15.94 -6.80
CA VAL A 3 5.38 -16.06 -5.75
C VAL A 3 5.68 -15.14 -4.56
N ARG A 4 6.96 -15.05 -4.16
CA ARG A 4 7.38 -14.16 -3.06
C ARG A 4 7.24 -12.69 -3.48
N CYS A 5 7.64 -12.35 -4.71
CA CYS A 5 7.47 -11.01 -5.26
C CYS A 5 5.99 -10.59 -5.28
N ARG A 6 5.09 -11.47 -5.74
CA ARG A 6 3.64 -11.23 -5.70
C ARG A 6 3.17 -10.99 -4.28
N LEU A 7 3.58 -11.83 -3.33
CA LEU A 7 3.21 -11.68 -1.92
C LEU A 7 3.69 -10.33 -1.34
N PHE A 8 4.90 -9.89 -1.66
CA PHE A 8 5.39 -8.58 -1.23
C PHE A 8 4.51 -7.45 -1.75
N VAL A 9 4.23 -7.41 -3.06
CA VAL A 9 3.40 -6.37 -3.66
C VAL A 9 1.98 -6.39 -3.08
N GLU A 10 1.41 -7.57 -2.85
CA GLU A 10 0.06 -7.71 -2.30
C GLU A 10 -0.08 -7.13 -0.89
N ASN A 11 0.97 -7.24 -0.09
CA ASN A 11 1.01 -6.81 1.32
C ASN A 11 1.58 -5.39 1.53
N VAL A 12 1.95 -4.66 0.46
CA VAL A 12 2.38 -3.26 0.59
C VAL A 12 1.25 -2.40 1.14
N GLN A 13 1.54 -1.64 2.20
CA GLN A 13 0.69 -0.59 2.73
C GLN A 13 1.48 0.72 2.85
N PRO A 14 0.84 1.89 2.66
CA PRO A 14 -0.58 2.10 2.33
C PRO A 14 -0.96 1.71 0.88
N SER A 15 -2.27 1.62 0.59
CA SER A 15 -2.78 1.21 -0.74
C SER A 15 -2.29 2.09 -1.90
N ILE A 16 -2.06 3.38 -1.64
CA ILE A 16 -1.49 4.31 -2.62
C ILE A 16 -0.07 3.92 -3.02
N LEU A 17 0.75 3.47 -2.05
CA LEU A 17 2.10 2.99 -2.31
C LEU A 17 2.05 1.68 -3.11
N LYS A 18 1.14 0.77 -2.77
CA LYS A 18 0.91 -0.47 -3.54
C LYS A 18 0.60 -0.16 -5.00
N ALA A 19 -0.34 0.75 -5.27
CA ALA A 19 -0.68 1.14 -6.63
C ALA A 19 0.51 1.73 -7.40
N GLN A 20 1.31 2.56 -6.73
CA GLN A 20 2.53 3.13 -7.32
C GLN A 20 3.57 2.05 -7.66
N ILE A 21 3.84 1.12 -6.74
CA ILE A 21 4.77 0.01 -6.97
C ILE A 21 4.26 -0.91 -8.09
N SER A 22 2.98 -1.28 -8.09
CA SER A 22 2.39 -2.10 -9.16
C SER A 22 2.56 -1.44 -10.53
N ARG A 23 2.28 -0.14 -10.64
CA ARG A 23 2.47 0.62 -11.89
C ARG A 23 3.94 0.61 -12.35
N LEU A 24 4.89 0.81 -11.43
CA LEU A 24 6.32 0.77 -11.75
C LEU A 24 6.75 -0.61 -12.27
N LEU A 25 6.28 -1.69 -11.63
CA LEU A 25 6.57 -3.05 -12.07
C LEU A 25 5.95 -3.40 -13.42
N ASP A 26 4.79 -2.81 -13.74
CA ASP A 26 4.11 -3.06 -15.01
C ASP A 26 4.70 -2.25 -16.17
N LEU A 27 5.21 -1.05 -15.92
CA LEU A 27 5.63 -0.12 -16.98
C LEU A 27 7.14 0.03 -17.13
N GLU A 28 7.91 -0.04 -16.04
CA GLU A 28 9.31 0.39 -16.02
C GLU A 28 10.27 -0.69 -15.52
N ARG A 29 9.88 -1.46 -14.50
CA ARG A 29 10.76 -2.38 -13.74
C ARG A 29 10.20 -3.81 -13.72
N ARG A 30 9.89 -4.35 -14.90
CA ARG A 30 9.30 -5.70 -15.06
C ARG A 30 10.21 -6.82 -14.56
N ASP A 31 11.52 -6.61 -14.65
CA ASP A 31 12.59 -7.47 -14.16
C ASP A 31 12.47 -7.75 -12.65
N CYS A 32 12.02 -6.76 -11.86
CA CYS A 32 11.82 -6.91 -10.42
C CYS A 32 10.65 -7.86 -10.05
N LYS A 33 9.84 -8.34 -11.01
CA LYS A 33 8.76 -9.32 -10.73
C LYS A 33 9.28 -10.72 -10.41
N SER A 34 10.51 -11.03 -10.79
CA SER A 34 11.11 -12.35 -10.61
C SER A 34 12.31 -12.36 -9.66
N ASP A 35 12.71 -11.19 -9.16
CA ASP A 35 13.78 -10.98 -8.18
C ASP A 35 13.25 -10.22 -6.96
N ASP A 36 13.19 -10.90 -5.82
CA ASP A 36 12.62 -10.34 -4.59
C ASP A 36 13.57 -9.39 -3.86
N VAL A 37 14.88 -9.48 -4.09
CA VAL A 37 15.86 -8.58 -3.46
C VAL A 37 15.75 -7.19 -4.07
N THR A 38 15.79 -7.11 -5.41
CA THR A 38 15.64 -5.82 -6.10
C THR A 38 14.25 -5.21 -5.92
N LEU A 39 13.20 -6.05 -5.83
CA LEU A 39 11.86 -5.58 -5.47
C LEU A 39 11.80 -5.00 -4.05
N PHE A 40 12.42 -5.66 -3.08
CA PHE A 40 12.42 -5.17 -1.70
C PHE A 40 13.12 -3.81 -1.60
N ASP A 41 14.28 -3.65 -2.23
CA ASP A 41 15.02 -2.39 -2.25
C ASP A 41 14.21 -1.26 -2.92
N LEU A 42 13.53 -1.56 -4.02
CA LEU A 42 12.63 -0.61 -4.70
C LEU A 42 11.49 -0.17 -3.77
N ILE A 43 10.82 -1.12 -3.11
CA ILE A 43 9.74 -0.81 -2.16
C ILE A 43 10.29 0.08 -1.03
N LEU A 44 11.42 -0.28 -0.44
CA LEU A 44 12.02 0.47 0.67
C LEU A 44 12.37 1.91 0.27
N GLN A 45 12.89 2.12 -0.95
CA GLN A 45 13.19 3.46 -1.47
C GLN A 45 11.91 4.30 -1.58
N HIS A 46 10.83 3.75 -2.12
CA HIS A 46 9.56 4.46 -2.28
C HIS A 46 8.83 4.70 -0.95
N VAL A 47 8.92 3.76 0.00
CA VAL A 47 8.43 3.96 1.38
C VAL A 47 9.13 5.15 2.03
N LYS A 48 10.47 5.22 1.95
CA LYS A 48 11.24 6.33 2.54
C LYS A 48 10.84 7.68 1.95
N VAL A 49 10.59 7.73 0.65
CA VAL A 49 10.07 8.93 -0.01
C VAL A 49 8.69 9.28 0.53
N GLN A 50 7.74 8.33 0.55
CA GLN A 50 6.40 8.59 1.08
C GLN A 50 6.39 8.99 2.55
N GLN A 51 7.18 8.34 3.41
CA GLN A 51 7.29 8.67 4.83
C GLN A 51 7.79 10.10 5.08
N ARG A 52 8.69 10.63 4.24
CA ARG A 52 9.15 12.03 4.37
C ARG A 52 8.04 13.06 4.08
N PHE A 53 7.02 12.67 3.31
CA PHE A 53 5.92 13.54 2.90
C PHE A 53 4.58 13.21 3.57
N HIS A 54 4.53 12.13 4.36
CA HIS A 54 3.40 11.78 5.23
C HIS A 54 3.82 11.87 6.70
N PRO A 55 3.50 12.94 7.42
CA PRO A 55 3.46 12.84 8.88
C PRO A 55 2.54 11.66 9.22
N ILE A 56 2.99 10.82 10.16
CA ILE A 56 2.28 9.64 10.66
C ILE A 56 0.90 10.10 11.18
N SER A 57 -0.10 10.08 10.29
CA SER A 57 -1.52 10.25 10.61
C SER A 57 -2.19 8.89 10.43
N HIS A 58 -1.79 7.91 11.23
CA HIS A 58 -2.64 6.75 11.45
C HIS A 58 -2.34 6.12 12.80
N ASP A 59 -3.19 6.49 13.76
CA ASP A 59 -3.47 5.75 14.98
C ASP A 59 -3.81 4.29 14.65
N TYR A 60 -2.79 3.44 14.53
CA TYR A 60 -2.95 1.99 14.55
C TYR A 60 -3.37 1.55 15.97
N ALA A 61 -4.62 1.80 16.40
CA ALA A 61 -5.36 1.06 17.45
C ALA A 61 -6.67 1.72 17.95
N ALA A 62 -7.51 2.31 17.10
CA ALA A 62 -8.90 2.61 17.50
C ALA A 62 -9.86 1.55 16.95
N LYS A 63 -9.81 0.37 17.59
CA LYS A 63 -10.92 -0.55 17.92
C LYS A 63 -12.02 -0.77 16.86
N THR A 64 -12.03 -2.00 16.35
CA THR A 64 -13.20 -2.88 16.20
C THR A 64 -14.59 -2.31 16.49
N ASP A 65 -15.49 -2.57 15.54
CA ASP A 65 -16.96 -2.60 15.62
C ASP A 65 -17.73 -1.26 15.56
N ILE A 66 -18.47 -1.04 14.46
CA ILE A 66 -19.95 -1.15 14.41
C ILE A 66 -20.45 -0.88 12.96
N LYS A 67 -21.47 -1.66 12.59
CA LYS A 67 -22.14 -1.89 11.29
C LYS A 67 -22.61 -0.63 10.51
N PRO A 68 -22.80 -0.74 9.18
CA PRO A 68 -23.37 0.34 8.38
C PRO A 68 -24.87 0.45 8.67
N VAL A 69 -25.37 1.66 8.95
CA VAL A 69 -26.81 1.94 8.85
C VAL A 69 -27.07 3.27 8.15
N THR A 70 -28.05 3.14 7.27
CA THR A 70 -28.57 4.01 6.23
C THR A 70 -28.93 5.44 6.66
N LEU A 71 -28.63 6.35 5.74
CA LEU A 71 -29.19 7.69 5.55
C LEU A 71 -30.70 7.77 5.87
N GLU A 72 -31.09 8.62 6.82
CA GLU A 72 -32.44 9.20 6.84
C GLU A 72 -32.36 10.68 7.20
N ARG A 73 -32.84 11.52 6.28
CA ARG A 73 -33.05 12.96 6.44
C ARG A 73 -34.13 13.18 7.49
N SER A 74 -33.95 14.14 8.40
CA SER A 74 -35.05 14.97 8.88
C SER A 74 -34.55 16.25 9.55
N ALA A 75 -35.21 17.34 9.16
CA ALA A 75 -34.90 18.72 9.44
C ALA A 75 -35.20 19.14 10.89
N LYS A 76 -34.51 20.19 11.33
CA LYS A 76 -35.13 21.26 12.12
C LYS A 76 -34.40 22.57 11.90
#